data_AF-A0A352RYI8-F1
#
_entry.id   AF-A0A352RYI8-F1
#
_cell.length_a   1.000
_cell.length_b   1.000
_cell.length_c   1.000
_cell.angle_alpha   90.00
_cell.angle_beta   90.00
_cell.angle_gamma   90.00
#
_symmetry.space_group_name_H-M   'P 1'
#
loop_
_entity.id
_entity.type
_entity.pdbx_description
1 polymer ?
#
loop_
_entity_poly.entity_id
_entity_poly.type
_entity_poly.pdbx_seq_one_letter_code
_entity_poly.pdbx_strand_id
1 'polypeptide(L)'
;TSSANHDEHHFADADLFDIHRDNASDQLTFGYGSHQCMGKNLARMEMQIFLEELTSRLPHMRLAAQRFTYVPNTSFRGPEHLWVEWDPTRNPERTDPTVLAPRDAVRIGEPTGGTTGRTLLVERVETAAQGVVSIRLVSPDGRALPRWSPGSHIDVECGHTGISRQYSLCGDPADTGAFEIAVLREPESRGGSAWIHASLHAGDKLKVRGPRNHFRLDETCRRAIFIAGGIGVTPVSAMARRAKELGVDYTFHYCGRSRASMAMIDELRALHGDRVRIHAADEGQRADLAQVLGAPDANTQIYACGPARMVEALEALCATWPEDSLRVEHFSSKLGTLDPSREQPFTVELKDSGLTLEVPPDQTLLATLRAANIDVQSDCEEGLCGSCEVRVLAGEIDHRDVVLTRGEREANNRMMACCSRAAKGGKIVLGL
;
A
#
# COMPACT_ATOMS: atom_id res chain seq x y z
N THR A 1 16.83 1.41 -18.56
CA THR A 1 15.51 1.73 -17.98
C THR A 1 14.58 0.52 -18.05
N SER A 2 14.36 -0.10 -19.22
CA SER A 2 13.44 -1.26 -19.35
C SER A 2 13.71 -2.41 -18.35
N SER A 3 14.98 -2.83 -18.15
CA SER A 3 15.27 -3.88 -17.15
C SER A 3 14.91 -3.49 -15.72
N ALA A 4 15.07 -2.20 -15.35
CA ALA A 4 14.71 -1.72 -14.01
C ALA A 4 13.19 -1.64 -13.84
N ASN A 5 12.45 -1.34 -14.91
CA ASN A 5 10.99 -1.34 -14.91
C ASN A 5 10.38 -2.76 -14.79
N HIS A 6 11.21 -3.81 -14.88
CA HIS A 6 10.84 -5.21 -14.70
C HIS A 6 11.56 -5.85 -13.48
N ASP A 7 12.09 -5.04 -12.57
CA ASP A 7 12.78 -5.54 -11.36
C ASP A 7 11.77 -5.98 -10.29
N GLU A 8 11.70 -7.28 -10.02
CA GLU A 8 10.79 -7.87 -9.02
C GLU A 8 11.06 -7.40 -7.59
N HIS A 9 12.26 -6.87 -7.29
CA HIS A 9 12.55 -6.28 -5.98
C HIS A 9 11.77 -4.98 -5.74
N HIS A 10 11.33 -4.31 -6.80
CA HIS A 10 10.61 -3.04 -6.72
C HIS A 10 9.16 -3.15 -7.23
N PHE A 11 8.92 -3.89 -8.32
CA PHE A 11 7.59 -4.16 -8.87
C PHE A 11 7.22 -5.62 -8.64
N ALA A 12 6.37 -5.90 -7.65
CA ALA A 12 5.89 -7.27 -7.43
C ALA A 12 5.20 -7.83 -8.69
N ASP A 13 5.50 -9.06 -9.11
CA ASP A 13 4.97 -9.64 -10.36
C ASP A 13 5.26 -8.74 -11.57
N ALA A 14 6.54 -8.35 -11.75
CA ALA A 14 6.95 -7.24 -12.62
C ALA A 14 6.58 -7.42 -14.10
N ASP A 15 6.49 -8.67 -14.56
CA ASP A 15 6.12 -9.01 -15.93
C ASP A 15 4.59 -9.01 -16.17
N LEU A 16 3.78 -8.93 -15.11
CA LEU A 16 2.33 -8.78 -15.23
C LEU A 16 1.99 -7.37 -15.72
N PHE A 17 1.35 -7.30 -16.91
CA PHE A 17 0.79 -6.04 -17.40
C PHE A 17 -0.44 -5.65 -16.58
N ASP A 18 -0.22 -4.72 -15.67
CA ASP A 18 -1.20 -4.31 -14.68
C ASP A 18 -1.41 -2.79 -14.69
N ILE A 19 -2.50 -2.36 -15.33
CA ILE A 19 -2.87 -0.94 -15.45
C ILE A 19 -3.29 -0.28 -14.12
N HIS A 20 -3.54 -1.08 -13.07
CA HIS A 20 -3.97 -0.59 -11.76
C HIS A 20 -2.88 -0.76 -10.70
N ARG A 21 -1.65 -1.10 -11.11
CA ARG A 21 -0.48 -1.09 -10.24
C ARG A 21 -0.28 0.32 -9.69
N ASP A 22 -0.19 0.41 -8.38
CA ASP A 22 -0.14 1.66 -7.63
C ASP A 22 1.20 2.38 -7.74
N ASN A 23 2.31 1.63 -7.75
CA ASN A 23 3.65 2.17 -7.90
C ASN A 23 4.11 2.24 -9.37
N ALA A 24 3.21 2.09 -10.35
CA ALA A 24 3.57 2.09 -11.77
C ALA A 24 4.29 3.38 -12.22
N SER A 25 4.10 4.47 -11.48
CA SER A 25 4.75 5.76 -11.71
C SER A 25 6.27 5.77 -11.46
N ASP A 26 6.76 4.88 -10.60
CA ASP A 26 8.16 4.77 -10.19
C ASP A 26 9.07 4.27 -11.33
N GLN A 27 8.49 3.96 -12.49
CA GLN A 27 9.19 3.64 -13.73
C GLN A 27 10.23 4.71 -14.11
N LEU A 28 11.30 4.27 -14.79
CA LEU A 28 12.43 5.13 -15.18
C LEU A 28 12.41 5.54 -16.66
N THR A 29 11.29 5.41 -17.38
CA THR A 29 11.16 5.78 -18.79
C THR A 29 11.38 7.28 -19.02
N PHE A 30 10.97 8.12 -18.07
CA PHE A 30 11.21 9.56 -18.11
C PHE A 30 12.51 9.98 -17.40
N GLY A 31 13.35 9.03 -16.98
CA GLY A 31 14.50 9.31 -16.12
C GLY A 31 14.09 9.76 -14.71
N TYR A 32 15.09 10.19 -13.94
CA TYR A 32 14.97 10.63 -12.55
C TYR A 32 16.00 11.73 -12.24
N GLY A 33 15.71 12.60 -11.27
CA GLY A 33 16.61 13.67 -10.82
C GLY A 33 16.82 14.80 -11.84
N SER A 34 18.03 15.36 -11.92
CA SER A 34 18.34 16.63 -12.60
C SER A 34 17.95 16.68 -14.07
N HIS A 35 17.89 15.51 -14.71
CA HIS A 35 17.60 15.36 -16.13
C HIS A 35 16.31 14.58 -16.37
N GLN A 36 15.41 14.51 -15.37
CA GLN A 36 14.07 13.98 -15.59
C GLN A 36 13.39 14.74 -16.73
N CYS A 37 12.70 14.01 -17.60
CA CYS A 37 12.11 14.55 -18.81
C CYS A 37 11.16 15.71 -18.49
N MET A 38 11.55 16.93 -18.88
CA MET A 38 10.73 18.14 -18.71
C MET A 38 9.38 18.03 -19.45
N GLY A 39 9.35 17.27 -20.56
CA GLY A 39 8.14 17.02 -21.36
C GLY A 39 7.27 15.86 -20.87
N LYS A 40 7.59 15.20 -19.74
CA LYS A 40 6.88 13.98 -19.28
C LYS A 40 5.37 14.17 -19.17
N ASN A 41 4.93 15.33 -18.68
CA ASN A 41 3.51 15.62 -18.48
C ASN A 41 2.78 15.96 -19.79
N LEU A 42 3.49 16.54 -20.77
CA LEU A 42 2.95 16.71 -22.11
C LEU A 42 2.77 15.34 -22.78
N ALA A 43 3.79 14.48 -22.73
CA ALA A 43 3.70 13.12 -23.28
C ALA A 43 2.59 12.29 -22.60
N ARG A 44 2.44 12.38 -21.26
CA ARG A 44 1.34 11.74 -20.51
C ARG A 44 -0.03 12.24 -20.96
N MET A 45 -0.19 13.55 -21.20
CA MET A 45 -1.41 14.14 -21.73
C MET A 45 -1.73 13.60 -23.13
N GLU A 46 -0.75 13.63 -24.04
CA GLU A 46 -0.92 13.14 -25.42
C GLU A 46 -1.35 11.67 -25.42
N MET A 47 -0.69 10.82 -24.62
CA MET A 47 -1.05 9.41 -24.49
C MET A 47 -2.46 9.18 -23.93
N GLN A 48 -2.87 9.95 -22.92
CA GLN A 48 -4.24 9.88 -22.37
C GLN A 48 -5.27 10.17 -23.45
N ILE A 49 -5.10 11.26 -24.20
CA ILE A 49 -6.03 11.67 -25.26
C ILE A 49 -6.07 10.63 -26.39
N PHE A 50 -4.91 10.14 -26.83
CA PHE A 50 -4.86 9.12 -27.89
C PHE A 50 -5.59 7.83 -27.48
N LEU A 51 -5.39 7.38 -26.23
CA LEU A 51 -6.06 6.19 -25.73
C LEU A 51 -7.56 6.44 -25.52
N GLU A 52 -7.98 7.56 -24.95
CA GLU A 52 -9.39 7.93 -24.75
C GLU A 52 -10.14 7.93 -26.09
N GLU A 53 -9.59 8.61 -27.09
CA GLU A 53 -10.21 8.75 -28.41
C GLU A 53 -10.36 7.40 -29.12
N LEU A 54 -9.27 6.61 -29.16
CA LEU A 54 -9.27 5.29 -29.81
C LEU A 54 -10.19 4.30 -29.08
N THR A 55 -10.17 4.28 -27.76
CA THR A 55 -10.99 3.34 -26.98
C THR A 55 -12.48 3.71 -26.99
N SER A 56 -12.81 5.00 -27.06
CA SER A 56 -14.20 5.46 -27.15
C SER A 56 -14.79 5.19 -28.54
N ARG A 57 -14.05 5.48 -29.62
CA ARG A 57 -14.57 5.44 -30.99
C ARG A 57 -14.37 4.11 -31.69
N LEU A 58 -13.31 3.37 -31.32
CA LEU A 58 -12.94 2.10 -31.92
C LEU A 58 -12.74 0.98 -30.86
N PRO A 59 -13.68 0.76 -29.91
CA PRO A 59 -13.52 -0.24 -28.86
C PRO A 59 -13.38 -1.68 -29.39
N HIS A 60 -13.87 -1.91 -30.61
CA HIS A 60 -13.82 -3.18 -31.31
C HIS A 60 -12.60 -3.35 -32.22
N MET A 61 -11.66 -2.40 -32.24
CA MET A 61 -10.41 -2.57 -32.99
C MET A 61 -9.56 -3.72 -32.42
N ARG A 62 -8.84 -4.42 -33.29
CA ARG A 62 -7.90 -5.48 -32.94
C ARG A 62 -6.62 -5.32 -33.76
N LEU A 63 -5.53 -5.93 -33.29
CA LEU A 63 -4.29 -5.99 -34.05
C LEU A 63 -4.50 -6.83 -35.32
N ALA A 64 -4.14 -6.27 -36.47
CA ALA A 64 -4.04 -7.06 -37.69
C ALA A 64 -2.83 -8.00 -37.60
N ALA A 65 -2.88 -9.14 -38.30
CA ALA A 65 -1.74 -10.04 -38.42
C ALA A 65 -0.56 -9.32 -39.09
N GLN A 66 0.55 -9.16 -38.36
CA GLN A 66 1.70 -8.39 -38.82
C GLN A 66 3.00 -8.89 -38.17
N ARG A 67 4.14 -8.43 -38.69
CA ARG A 67 5.43 -8.54 -38.03
C ARG A 67 5.82 -7.17 -37.49
N PHE A 68 6.28 -7.11 -36.24
CA PHE A 68 6.80 -5.87 -35.66
C PHE A 68 8.29 -5.75 -35.99
N THR A 69 8.67 -4.65 -36.63
CA THR A 69 10.07 -4.25 -36.84
C THR A 69 10.39 -3.05 -35.97
N TYR A 70 11.65 -2.97 -35.54
CA TYR A 70 12.15 -1.94 -34.63
C TYR A 70 13.46 -1.41 -35.18
N VAL A 71 13.62 -0.09 -35.20
CA VAL A 71 14.87 0.55 -35.61
C VAL A 71 15.99 0.16 -34.63
N PRO A 72 17.09 -0.46 -35.08
CA PRO A 72 18.18 -0.89 -34.19
C PRO A 72 18.87 0.31 -33.55
N ASN A 73 18.72 0.45 -32.23
CA ASN A 73 19.41 1.44 -31.43
C ASN A 73 19.43 1.00 -29.95
N THR A 74 20.17 1.71 -29.11
CA THR A 74 20.40 1.32 -27.70
C THR A 74 19.36 1.84 -26.71
N SER A 75 18.58 2.88 -27.08
CA SER A 75 17.90 3.73 -26.10
C SER A 75 16.38 3.80 -26.28
N PHE A 76 15.88 3.74 -27.51
CA PHE A 76 14.48 3.91 -27.88
C PHE A 76 13.91 2.63 -28.46
N ARG A 77 12.66 2.33 -28.11
CA ARG A 77 11.96 1.16 -28.63
C ARG A 77 10.50 1.51 -28.90
N GLY A 78 10.12 1.45 -30.16
CA GLY A 78 8.74 1.53 -30.64
C GLY A 78 8.66 0.81 -31.97
N PRO A 79 7.59 0.04 -32.25
CA PRO A 79 7.45 -0.61 -33.54
C PRO A 79 7.28 0.46 -34.64
N GLU A 80 7.86 0.23 -35.82
CA GLU A 80 7.73 1.17 -36.95
C GLU A 80 6.28 1.32 -37.41
N HIS A 81 5.48 0.28 -37.22
CA HIS A 81 4.05 0.25 -37.53
C HIS A 81 3.25 -0.51 -36.48
N LEU A 82 2.00 -0.11 -36.27
CA LEU A 82 1.01 -0.80 -35.45
C LEU A 82 -0.30 -0.90 -36.24
N TRP A 83 -0.38 -1.88 -37.14
CA TRP A 83 -1.55 -2.08 -38.00
C TRP A 83 -2.73 -2.63 -37.18
N VAL A 84 -3.88 -1.98 -37.29
CA VAL A 84 -5.12 -2.41 -36.63
C VAL A 84 -6.22 -2.58 -37.67
N GLU A 85 -7.17 -3.44 -37.36
CA GLU A 85 -8.38 -3.66 -38.14
C GLU A 85 -9.62 -3.51 -37.27
N TRP A 86 -10.69 -3.01 -37.86
CA TRP A 86 -12.00 -2.86 -37.22
C TRP A 86 -13.10 -2.86 -38.29
N ASP A 87 -14.35 -3.07 -37.86
CA ASP A 87 -15.52 -2.97 -38.72
C ASP A 87 -16.10 -1.55 -38.65
N PRO A 88 -16.02 -0.73 -39.71
CA PRO A 88 -16.50 0.64 -39.68
C PRO A 88 -18.00 0.77 -39.46
N THR A 89 -18.79 -0.28 -39.76
CA THR A 89 -20.24 -0.27 -39.58
C THR A 89 -20.64 -0.32 -38.10
N ARG A 90 -19.73 -0.82 -37.24
CA ARG A 90 -19.91 -0.98 -35.80
C ARG A 90 -19.38 0.19 -34.97
N ASN A 91 -18.93 1.27 -35.61
CA ASN A 91 -18.43 2.45 -34.92
C ASN A 91 -19.54 3.07 -34.04
N PRO A 92 -19.35 3.16 -32.70
CA PRO A 92 -20.38 3.68 -31.79
C PRO A 92 -20.87 5.08 -32.14
N GLU A 93 -19.99 5.94 -32.67
CA GLU A 93 -20.30 7.32 -33.08
C GLU A 93 -21.42 7.42 -34.13
N ARG A 94 -21.70 6.35 -34.88
CA ARG A 94 -22.76 6.31 -35.89
C ARG A 94 -24.16 6.25 -35.27
N THR A 95 -24.26 5.62 -34.10
CA THR A 95 -25.53 5.43 -33.37
C THR A 95 -25.64 6.35 -32.17
N ASP A 96 -24.50 6.74 -31.60
CA ASP A 96 -24.41 7.63 -30.45
C ASP A 96 -23.31 8.70 -30.68
N PRO A 97 -23.68 9.87 -31.23
CA PRO A 97 -22.75 10.98 -31.43
C PRO A 97 -22.13 11.52 -30.14
N THR A 98 -22.70 11.22 -28.96
CA THR A 98 -22.16 11.71 -27.68
C THR A 98 -20.80 11.09 -27.34
N VAL A 99 -20.43 10.00 -28.00
CA VAL A 99 -19.10 9.37 -27.92
C VAL A 99 -17.97 10.30 -28.38
N LEU A 100 -18.27 11.33 -29.18
CA LEU A 100 -17.31 12.35 -29.63
C LEU A 100 -17.08 13.47 -28.61
N ALA A 101 -17.90 13.53 -27.55
CA ALA A 101 -17.70 14.51 -26.50
C ALA A 101 -16.53 14.05 -25.60
N PRO A 102 -15.61 14.95 -25.22
CA PRO A 102 -14.56 14.63 -24.25
C PRO A 102 -15.19 14.07 -22.96
N ARG A 103 -14.68 12.93 -22.49
CA ARG A 103 -15.25 12.24 -21.32
C ARG A 103 -14.48 12.54 -20.06
N ASP A 104 -13.16 12.52 -20.15
CA ASP A 104 -12.29 12.65 -18.99
C ASP A 104 -11.43 13.91 -19.06
N ALA A 105 -11.27 14.56 -17.91
CA ALA A 105 -10.28 15.62 -17.78
C ALA A 105 -8.89 14.99 -17.83
N VAL A 106 -8.00 15.56 -18.65
CA VAL A 106 -6.58 15.18 -18.68
C VAL A 106 -5.97 15.36 -17.30
N ARG A 107 -5.22 14.35 -16.87
CA ARG A 107 -4.47 14.38 -15.61
C ARG A 107 -3.03 14.77 -15.88
N ILE A 108 -2.56 15.80 -15.17
CA ILE A 108 -1.18 16.30 -15.21
C ILE A 108 -0.46 15.87 -13.93
N GLY A 109 0.78 15.42 -14.08
CA GLY A 109 1.53 14.78 -13.00
C GLY A 109 1.28 13.29 -12.93
N GLU A 110 1.72 12.66 -11.85
CA GLU A 110 1.40 11.25 -11.60
C GLU A 110 -0.06 11.03 -11.22
N PRO A 111 -0.64 9.87 -11.57
CA PRO A 111 -1.91 9.46 -11.01
C PRO A 111 -1.80 9.47 -9.48
N THR A 112 -2.52 10.36 -8.81
CA THR A 112 -2.58 10.35 -7.34
C THR A 112 -3.33 9.09 -6.90
N GLY A 113 -3.04 8.58 -5.69
CA GLY A 113 -3.67 7.38 -5.15
C GLY A 113 -5.21 7.37 -5.26
N GLY A 114 -5.89 8.52 -5.30
CA GLY A 114 -7.33 8.63 -5.58
C GLY A 114 -7.81 8.06 -6.93
N THR A 115 -6.90 7.84 -7.88
CA THR A 115 -7.24 7.75 -9.32
C THR A 115 -6.98 6.39 -9.94
N THR A 116 -6.11 5.59 -9.34
CA THR A 116 -5.80 4.21 -9.73
C THR A 116 -6.52 3.24 -8.79
N GLY A 117 -7.44 2.44 -9.34
CA GLY A 117 -8.13 1.40 -8.58
C GLY A 117 -8.81 0.38 -9.47
N ARG A 118 -8.84 -0.87 -9.01
CA ARG A 118 -9.54 -2.00 -9.64
C ARG A 118 -10.95 -2.05 -9.10
N THR A 119 -11.91 -2.35 -9.96
CA THR A 119 -13.23 -2.77 -9.51
C THR A 119 -13.19 -4.28 -9.27
N LEU A 120 -13.34 -4.71 -8.02
CA LEU A 120 -13.47 -6.11 -7.63
C LEU A 120 -14.92 -6.45 -7.31
N LEU A 121 -15.31 -7.71 -7.54
CA LEU A 121 -16.60 -8.26 -7.16
C LEU A 121 -16.48 -8.87 -5.76
N VAL A 122 -17.43 -8.55 -4.89
CA VAL A 122 -17.59 -9.23 -3.61
C VAL A 122 -18.20 -10.60 -3.87
N GLU A 123 -17.37 -11.64 -3.87
CA GLU A 123 -17.85 -13.02 -4.03
C GLU A 123 -18.63 -13.45 -2.77
N ARG A 124 -18.10 -13.10 -1.59
CA ARG A 124 -18.64 -13.58 -0.32
C ARG A 124 -18.37 -12.60 0.82
N VAL A 125 -19.34 -12.47 1.72
CA VAL A 125 -19.24 -11.77 3.01
C VAL A 125 -19.74 -12.71 4.09
N GLU A 126 -18.91 -13.01 5.09
CA GLU A 126 -19.25 -13.94 6.16
C GLU A 126 -18.89 -13.38 7.52
N THR A 127 -19.64 -13.75 8.55
CA THR A 127 -19.27 -13.44 9.94
C THR A 127 -18.14 -14.36 10.36
N ALA A 128 -16.94 -13.81 10.51
CA ALA A 128 -15.75 -14.54 10.94
C ALA A 128 -15.62 -14.61 12.47
N ALA A 129 -16.11 -13.58 13.17
CA ALA A 129 -16.20 -13.51 14.62
C ALA A 129 -17.21 -12.43 15.03
N GLN A 130 -17.53 -12.30 16.31
CA GLN A 130 -18.38 -11.22 16.80
C GLN A 130 -17.76 -9.86 16.45
N GLY A 131 -18.46 -9.11 15.59
CA GLY A 131 -18.02 -7.80 15.11
C GLY A 131 -16.97 -7.84 14.01
N VAL A 132 -16.65 -9.01 13.45
CA VAL A 132 -15.69 -9.17 12.34
C VAL A 132 -16.35 -9.89 11.17
N VAL A 133 -16.25 -9.31 9.98
CA VAL A 133 -16.64 -9.99 8.73
C VAL A 133 -15.40 -10.33 7.91
N SER A 134 -15.37 -11.52 7.31
CA SER A 134 -14.44 -11.89 6.25
C SER A 134 -15.06 -11.62 4.89
N ILE A 135 -14.27 -11.06 3.98
CA ILE A 135 -14.72 -10.66 2.65
C ILE A 135 -13.77 -11.27 1.63
N ARG A 136 -14.33 -11.97 0.65
CA ARG A 136 -13.60 -12.52 -0.50
C ARG A 136 -13.91 -11.68 -1.74
N LEU A 137 -12.86 -11.13 -2.33
CA LEU A 137 -12.90 -10.21 -3.47
C LEU A 137 -12.27 -10.88 -4.68
N VAL A 138 -13.00 -10.92 -5.79
CA VAL A 138 -12.56 -11.60 -7.03
C VAL A 138 -12.60 -10.63 -8.21
N SER A 139 -11.86 -10.94 -9.29
CA SER A 139 -11.99 -10.16 -10.52
C SER A 139 -13.37 -10.39 -11.16
N PRO A 140 -14.12 -9.34 -11.56
CA PRO A 140 -15.43 -9.49 -12.21
C PRO A 140 -15.39 -10.28 -13.52
N ASP A 141 -14.23 -10.34 -14.18
CA ASP A 141 -14.00 -11.05 -15.44
C ASP A 141 -13.30 -12.40 -15.26
N GLY A 142 -13.11 -12.85 -14.01
CA GLY A 142 -12.48 -14.13 -13.67
C GLY A 142 -10.97 -14.20 -13.94
N ARG A 143 -10.31 -13.08 -14.25
CA ARG A 143 -8.85 -13.03 -14.40
C ARG A 143 -8.14 -13.13 -13.06
N ALA A 144 -6.91 -13.62 -13.10
CA ALA A 144 -6.02 -13.64 -11.95
C ALA A 144 -5.74 -12.20 -11.45
N LEU A 145 -5.76 -12.05 -10.13
CA LEU A 145 -5.33 -10.85 -9.42
C LEU A 145 -3.80 -10.85 -9.26
N PRO A 146 -3.18 -9.66 -9.11
CA PRO A 146 -1.76 -9.55 -8.85
C PRO A 146 -1.35 -10.32 -7.58
N ARG A 147 -0.19 -10.97 -7.64
CA ARG A 147 0.41 -11.59 -6.45
C ARG A 147 0.81 -10.54 -5.42
N TRP A 148 0.85 -10.93 -4.16
CA TRP A 148 1.18 -10.06 -3.03
C TRP A 148 2.05 -10.81 -2.00
N SER A 149 2.74 -10.06 -1.14
CA SER A 149 3.62 -10.62 -0.12
C SER A 149 3.01 -10.44 1.28
N PRO A 150 3.29 -11.35 2.24
CA PRO A 150 2.76 -11.24 3.59
C PRO A 150 3.01 -9.88 4.25
N GLY A 151 1.98 -9.35 4.91
CA GLY A 151 1.95 -7.98 5.42
C GLY A 151 1.36 -6.96 4.44
N SER A 152 1.01 -7.38 3.22
CA SER A 152 0.34 -6.50 2.28
C SER A 152 -1.06 -6.08 2.75
N HIS A 153 -1.48 -4.89 2.33
CA HIS A 153 -2.85 -4.39 2.48
C HIS A 153 -3.38 -3.82 1.16
N ILE A 154 -4.70 -3.67 1.11
CA ILE A 154 -5.42 -2.99 0.04
C ILE A 154 -6.21 -1.82 0.63
N ASP A 155 -6.42 -0.79 -0.18
CA ASP A 155 -7.37 0.28 0.14
C ASP A 155 -8.74 -0.07 -0.44
N VAL A 156 -9.78 0.03 0.36
CA VAL A 156 -11.17 -0.16 -0.07
C VAL A 156 -11.92 1.16 0.03
N GLU A 157 -12.47 1.62 -1.11
CA GLU A 157 -13.40 2.74 -1.14
C GLU A 157 -14.75 2.28 -0.55
N CYS A 158 -15.13 2.87 0.58
CA CYS A 158 -16.30 2.48 1.36
C CYS A 158 -17.59 3.10 0.79
N GLY A 159 -17.97 2.65 -0.42
CA GLY A 159 -19.18 3.08 -1.10
C GLY A 159 -19.23 4.59 -1.38
N HIS A 160 -20.39 5.20 -1.18
CA HIS A 160 -20.62 6.63 -1.44
C HIS A 160 -20.13 7.56 -0.32
N THR A 161 -19.47 7.02 0.72
CA THR A 161 -19.02 7.84 1.86
C THR A 161 -17.86 8.78 1.50
N GLY A 162 -17.19 8.55 0.37
CA GLY A 162 -15.95 9.25 0.00
C GLY A 162 -14.74 8.83 0.86
N ILE A 163 -14.90 7.81 1.69
CA ILE A 163 -13.87 7.34 2.62
C ILE A 163 -13.16 6.11 2.03
N SER A 164 -11.84 6.12 2.05
CA SER A 164 -10.99 4.95 1.76
C SER A 164 -10.37 4.41 3.05
N ARG A 165 -10.29 3.08 3.20
CA ARG A 165 -9.68 2.42 4.37
C ARG A 165 -8.78 1.26 3.95
N GLN A 166 -7.66 1.14 4.64
CA GLN A 166 -6.72 0.04 4.50
C GLN A 166 -7.25 -1.21 5.21
N TYR A 167 -7.13 -2.36 4.55
CA TYR A 167 -7.34 -3.67 5.16
C TYR A 167 -6.23 -4.62 4.74
N SER A 168 -5.54 -5.21 5.71
CA SER A 168 -4.48 -6.20 5.44
C SER A 168 -5.08 -7.43 4.77
N LEU A 169 -4.38 -7.94 3.75
CA LEU A 169 -4.71 -9.19 3.09
C LEU A 169 -4.36 -10.35 4.03
N CYS A 170 -5.33 -11.23 4.26
CA CYS A 170 -5.20 -12.36 5.19
C CYS A 170 -5.51 -13.72 4.56
N GLY A 171 -5.79 -13.75 3.25
CA GLY A 171 -5.96 -14.98 2.47
C GLY A 171 -4.64 -15.70 2.20
N ASP A 172 -4.68 -16.68 1.29
CA ASP A 172 -3.49 -17.36 0.79
C ASP A 172 -2.79 -16.52 -0.30
N PRO A 173 -1.53 -16.07 -0.12
CA PRO A 173 -0.81 -15.33 -1.16
C PRO A 173 -0.62 -16.11 -2.48
N ALA A 174 -0.73 -17.44 -2.46
CA ALA A 174 -0.67 -18.28 -3.65
C ALA A 174 -2.00 -18.34 -4.43
N ASP A 175 -3.13 -17.99 -3.81
CA ASP A 175 -4.43 -17.89 -4.48
C ASP A 175 -4.50 -16.58 -5.29
N THR A 176 -4.22 -16.68 -6.59
CA THR A 176 -4.37 -15.54 -7.51
C THR A 176 -5.82 -15.32 -7.94
N GLY A 177 -6.77 -16.15 -7.52
CA GLY A 177 -8.18 -15.98 -7.85
C GLY A 177 -8.90 -14.94 -6.99
N ALA A 178 -8.37 -14.63 -5.80
CA ALA A 178 -9.04 -13.73 -4.87
C ALA A 178 -8.10 -13.00 -3.91
N PHE A 179 -8.59 -11.86 -3.45
CA PHE A 179 -8.10 -11.18 -2.25
C PHE A 179 -9.06 -11.45 -1.09
N GLU A 180 -8.53 -11.74 0.08
CA GLU A 180 -9.31 -11.90 1.30
C GLU A 180 -8.88 -10.90 2.36
N ILE A 181 -9.86 -10.24 2.96
CA ILE A 181 -9.69 -9.29 4.06
C ILE A 181 -10.65 -9.64 5.20
N ALA A 182 -10.29 -9.26 6.43
CA ALA A 182 -11.19 -9.30 7.56
C ALA A 182 -11.36 -7.91 8.17
N VAL A 183 -12.61 -7.49 8.36
CA VAL A 183 -12.98 -6.13 8.75
C VAL A 183 -13.66 -6.15 10.10
N LEU A 184 -13.01 -5.55 11.10
CA LEU A 184 -13.61 -5.28 12.42
C LEU A 184 -14.54 -4.05 12.34
N ARG A 185 -15.73 -4.17 12.93
CA ARG A 185 -16.64 -3.04 13.15
C ARG A 185 -16.16 -2.21 14.33
N GLU A 186 -15.52 -1.09 14.03
CA GLU A 186 -15.13 -0.12 15.05
C GLU A 186 -16.36 0.54 15.69
N PRO A 187 -16.49 0.54 17.03
CA PRO A 187 -17.61 1.18 17.72
C PRO A 187 -17.71 2.68 17.40
N GLU A 188 -16.57 3.37 17.34
CA GLU A 188 -16.43 4.79 17.01
C GLU A 188 -15.97 4.99 15.57
N SER A 189 -16.57 4.23 14.65
CA SER A 189 -16.23 4.29 13.23
C SER A 189 -16.46 5.68 12.63
N ARG A 190 -15.45 6.19 11.90
CA ARG A 190 -15.55 7.39 11.04
C ARG A 190 -16.46 7.18 9.81
N GLY A 191 -17.02 5.99 9.61
CA GLY A 191 -17.93 5.63 8.53
C GLY A 191 -17.54 4.34 7.80
N GLY A 192 -16.25 4.11 7.55
CA GLY A 192 -15.77 3.00 6.70
C GLY A 192 -16.17 1.60 7.16
N SER A 193 -15.72 1.17 8.36
CA SER A 193 -16.06 -0.16 8.86
C SER A 193 -17.55 -0.33 9.17
N ALA A 194 -18.23 0.74 9.58
CA ALA A 194 -19.68 0.73 9.78
C ALA A 194 -20.44 0.50 8.46
N TRP A 195 -20.01 1.14 7.37
CA TRP A 195 -20.60 0.95 6.04
C TRP A 195 -20.38 -0.48 5.52
N ILE A 196 -19.16 -1.01 5.65
CA ILE A 196 -18.88 -2.40 5.23
C ILE A 196 -19.82 -3.37 5.94
N HIS A 197 -19.99 -3.24 7.26
CA HIS A 197 -20.86 -4.15 8.03
C HIS A 197 -22.35 -3.97 7.75
N ALA A 198 -22.80 -2.75 7.41
CA ALA A 198 -24.21 -2.44 7.27
C ALA A 198 -24.72 -2.57 5.82
N SER A 199 -23.84 -2.49 4.82
CA SER A 199 -24.24 -2.26 3.43
C SER A 199 -23.56 -3.16 2.41
N LEU A 200 -22.45 -3.82 2.75
CA LEU A 200 -21.73 -4.66 1.79
C LEU A 200 -22.31 -6.07 1.75
N HIS A 201 -22.63 -6.54 0.55
CA HIS A 201 -23.21 -7.87 0.30
C HIS A 201 -22.47 -8.58 -0.84
N ALA A 202 -22.64 -9.90 -0.92
CA ALA A 202 -22.20 -10.67 -2.07
C ALA A 202 -22.86 -10.15 -3.36
N GLY A 203 -22.09 -10.04 -4.43
CA GLY A 203 -22.50 -9.45 -5.71
C GLY A 203 -22.18 -7.96 -5.85
N ASP A 204 -21.86 -7.26 -4.77
CA ASP A 204 -21.48 -5.85 -4.82
C ASP A 204 -20.12 -5.66 -5.50
N LYS A 205 -19.90 -4.44 -6.03
CA LYS A 205 -18.63 -4.04 -6.61
C LYS A 205 -17.93 -3.05 -5.70
N LEU A 206 -16.64 -3.28 -5.45
CA LEU A 206 -15.78 -2.39 -4.67
C LEU A 206 -14.64 -1.87 -5.52
N LYS A 207 -14.36 -0.57 -5.38
CA LYS A 207 -13.13 0.01 -5.92
C LYS A 207 -12.02 -0.19 -4.89
N VAL A 208 -10.94 -0.82 -5.34
CA VAL A 208 -9.83 -1.28 -4.51
C VAL A 208 -8.51 -0.78 -5.09
N ARG A 209 -7.57 -0.40 -4.22
CA ARG A 209 -6.20 -0.02 -4.61
C ARG A 209 -5.15 -0.89 -3.93
N GLY A 210 -3.96 -0.95 -4.52
CA GLY A 210 -2.89 -1.86 -4.12
C GLY A 210 -2.94 -3.21 -4.85
N PRO A 211 -2.30 -4.26 -4.30
CA PRO A 211 -1.75 -4.34 -2.93
C PRO A 211 -0.45 -3.57 -2.66
N ARG A 212 -0.30 -3.00 -1.45
CA ARG A 212 0.96 -2.40 -0.93
C ARG A 212 1.51 -3.20 0.23
N ASN A 213 2.80 -3.06 0.53
CA ASN A 213 3.39 -3.71 1.70
C ASN A 213 4.41 -2.81 2.40
N HIS A 214 4.05 -2.34 3.59
CA HIS A 214 4.93 -1.59 4.49
C HIS A 214 5.31 -2.40 5.74
N PHE A 215 4.80 -3.63 5.85
CA PHE A 215 5.04 -4.53 6.96
C PHE A 215 5.62 -5.84 6.41
N ARG A 216 6.77 -5.77 5.73
CA ARG A 216 7.35 -6.93 5.04
C ARG A 216 7.98 -7.91 6.03
N LEU A 217 7.74 -9.20 5.81
CA LEU A 217 8.46 -10.28 6.45
C LEU A 217 9.89 -10.35 5.88
N ASP A 218 10.90 -10.33 6.77
CA ASP A 218 12.26 -10.74 6.44
C ASP A 218 12.32 -12.25 6.25
N GLU A 219 12.32 -12.69 4.99
CA GLU A 219 12.39 -14.12 4.64
C GLU A 219 13.76 -14.75 4.93
N THR A 220 14.77 -13.96 5.32
CA THR A 220 16.09 -14.48 5.71
C THR A 220 16.17 -14.84 7.20
N CYS A 221 15.15 -14.46 7.99
CA CYS A 221 15.13 -14.74 9.42
C CYS A 221 15.04 -16.25 9.69
N ARG A 222 15.78 -16.71 10.71
CA ARG A 222 15.77 -18.13 11.12
C ARG A 222 14.76 -18.44 12.20
N ARG A 223 14.46 -17.45 13.04
CA ARG A 223 13.49 -17.53 14.11
C ARG A 223 12.57 -16.31 14.13
N ALA A 224 11.28 -16.54 14.38
CA ALA A 224 10.30 -15.47 14.47
C ALA A 224 9.33 -15.62 15.67
N ILE A 225 8.91 -14.50 16.26
CA ILE A 225 7.82 -14.44 17.23
C ILE A 225 6.71 -13.57 16.63
N PHE A 226 5.57 -14.18 16.35
CA PHE A 226 4.40 -13.48 15.83
C PHE A 226 3.43 -13.14 16.98
N ILE A 227 3.08 -11.87 17.15
CA ILE A 227 2.19 -11.38 18.21
C ILE A 227 1.02 -10.59 17.60
N ALA A 228 -0.17 -11.19 17.62
CA ALA A 228 -1.38 -10.58 17.10
C ALA A 228 -2.30 -10.12 18.24
N GLY A 229 -2.85 -8.91 18.13
CA GLY A 229 -3.85 -8.37 19.04
C GLY A 229 -5.17 -8.07 18.31
N GLY A 230 -6.25 -8.79 18.64
CA GLY A 230 -7.57 -8.56 18.05
C GLY A 230 -7.57 -8.72 16.53
N ILE A 231 -7.99 -7.69 15.79
CA ILE A 231 -8.02 -7.72 14.32
C ILE A 231 -6.61 -7.65 13.67
N GLY A 232 -5.58 -7.26 14.42
CA GLY A 232 -4.18 -7.30 13.96
C GLY A 232 -3.64 -8.70 13.65
N VAL A 233 -4.47 -9.74 13.82
CA VAL A 233 -4.19 -11.09 13.33
C VAL A 233 -4.08 -11.16 11.80
N THR A 234 -4.74 -10.26 11.07
CA THR A 234 -4.82 -10.31 9.60
C THR A 234 -3.45 -10.31 8.92
N PRO A 235 -2.56 -9.30 9.07
CA PRO A 235 -1.25 -9.32 8.42
C PRO A 235 -0.34 -10.42 8.98
N VAL A 236 -0.42 -10.65 10.29
CA VAL A 236 0.46 -11.60 11.01
C VAL A 236 0.15 -13.05 10.61
N SER A 237 -1.11 -13.38 10.31
CA SER A 237 -1.51 -14.72 9.83
C SER A 237 -0.87 -15.07 8.48
N ALA A 238 -0.83 -14.12 7.54
CA ALA A 238 -0.17 -14.29 6.26
C ALA A 238 1.35 -14.49 6.43
N MET A 239 1.97 -13.75 7.37
CA MET A 239 3.40 -13.93 7.67
C MET A 239 3.69 -15.32 8.25
N ALA A 240 2.86 -15.80 9.17
CA ALA A 240 3.03 -17.10 9.78
C ALA A 240 2.85 -18.25 8.77
N ARG A 241 1.94 -18.10 7.80
CA ARG A 241 1.82 -19.02 6.65
C ARG A 241 3.13 -19.10 5.88
N ARG A 242 3.70 -17.95 5.50
CA ARG A 242 4.97 -17.90 4.77
C ARG A 242 6.15 -18.43 5.58
N ALA A 243 6.23 -18.10 6.87
CA ALA A 243 7.25 -18.63 7.77
C ALA A 243 7.21 -20.17 7.84
N LYS A 244 6.01 -20.77 7.86
CA LYS A 244 5.83 -22.22 7.80
C LYS A 244 6.36 -22.82 6.49
N GLU A 245 6.04 -22.20 5.34
CA GLU A 245 6.52 -22.65 4.03
C GLU A 245 8.04 -22.58 3.90
N LEU A 246 8.66 -21.54 4.47
CA LEU A 246 10.11 -21.34 4.49
C LEU A 246 10.83 -22.21 5.52
N GLY A 247 10.10 -22.90 6.41
CA GLY A 247 10.69 -23.70 7.48
C GLY A 247 11.32 -22.88 8.61
N VAL A 248 10.91 -21.62 8.78
CA VAL A 248 11.34 -20.75 9.88
C VAL A 248 10.87 -21.34 11.22
N ASP A 249 11.71 -21.26 12.25
CA ASP A 249 11.32 -21.62 13.61
C ASP A 249 10.50 -20.50 14.23
N TYR A 250 9.18 -20.68 14.42
CA TYR A 250 8.35 -19.61 14.98
C TYR A 250 7.33 -20.06 16.03
N THR A 251 6.94 -19.09 16.87
CA THR A 251 5.77 -19.15 17.75
C THR A 251 4.76 -18.08 17.35
N PHE A 252 3.46 -18.36 17.56
CA PHE A 252 2.38 -17.44 17.27
C PHE A 252 1.55 -17.21 18.53
N HIS A 253 1.46 -15.97 18.99
CA HIS A 253 0.71 -15.55 20.15
C HIS A 253 -0.46 -14.67 19.72
N TYR A 254 -1.68 -15.18 19.85
CA TYR A 254 -2.90 -14.45 19.49
C TYR A 254 -3.65 -13.99 20.74
N CYS A 255 -3.70 -12.69 20.97
CA CYS A 255 -4.34 -12.05 22.13
C CYS A 255 -5.67 -11.41 21.73
N GLY A 256 -6.71 -11.59 22.53
CA GLY A 256 -8.01 -10.96 22.27
C GLY A 256 -8.81 -10.68 23.55
N ARG A 257 -9.77 -9.76 23.44
CA ARG A 257 -10.63 -9.37 24.58
C ARG A 257 -11.65 -10.45 24.95
N SER A 258 -12.11 -11.20 23.96
CA SER A 258 -12.99 -12.35 24.14
C SER A 258 -12.72 -13.38 23.06
N ARG A 259 -12.86 -14.68 23.37
CA ARG A 259 -12.76 -15.74 22.35
C ARG A 259 -13.73 -15.49 21.20
N ALA A 260 -14.95 -15.05 21.51
CA ALA A 260 -16.00 -14.80 20.52
C ALA A 260 -15.68 -13.69 19.51
N SER A 261 -14.77 -12.75 19.84
CA SER A 261 -14.38 -11.64 18.95
C SER A 261 -13.05 -11.88 18.24
N MET A 262 -12.47 -13.08 18.33
CA MET A 262 -11.18 -13.43 17.74
C MET A 262 -11.41 -14.23 16.46
N ALA A 263 -11.11 -13.61 15.31
CA ALA A 263 -11.25 -14.24 14.00
C ALA A 263 -10.10 -15.21 13.71
N MET A 264 -10.29 -16.10 12.74
CA MET A 264 -9.25 -16.99 12.19
C MET A 264 -8.67 -18.04 13.16
N ILE A 265 -9.28 -18.28 14.32
CA ILE A 265 -8.72 -19.23 15.32
C ILE A 265 -8.62 -20.65 14.75
N ASP A 266 -9.67 -21.11 14.08
CA ASP A 266 -9.74 -22.50 13.61
C ASP A 266 -8.78 -22.73 12.44
N GLU A 267 -8.70 -21.77 11.52
CA GLU A 267 -7.75 -21.78 10.40
C GLU A 267 -6.31 -21.74 10.89
N LEU A 268 -5.99 -20.88 11.87
CA LEU A 268 -4.65 -20.79 12.46
C LEU A 268 -4.26 -22.10 13.16
N ARG A 269 -5.19 -22.71 13.91
CA ARG A 269 -4.93 -24.00 14.57
C ARG A 269 -4.74 -25.12 13.56
N ALA A 270 -5.58 -25.19 12.53
CA ALA A 270 -5.46 -26.18 11.48
C ALA A 270 -4.12 -26.06 10.74
N LEU A 271 -3.66 -24.83 10.48
CA LEU A 271 -2.44 -24.59 9.72
C LEU A 271 -1.16 -24.72 10.57
N HIS A 272 -1.18 -24.28 11.83
CA HIS A 272 0.05 -24.12 12.61
C HIS A 272 0.13 -25.02 13.85
N GLY A 273 -0.97 -25.70 14.21
CA GLY A 273 -1.03 -26.63 15.34
C GLY A 273 -0.53 -26.02 16.64
N ASP A 274 0.37 -26.73 17.32
CA ASP A 274 0.90 -26.37 18.63
C ASP A 274 1.77 -25.10 18.66
N ARG A 275 2.10 -24.53 17.48
CA ARG A 275 2.82 -23.25 17.40
C ARG A 275 1.93 -22.06 17.80
N VAL A 276 0.60 -22.22 17.76
CA VAL A 276 -0.36 -21.14 18.07
C VAL A 276 -0.83 -21.22 19.51
N ARG A 277 -0.65 -20.11 20.23
CA ARG A 277 -1.13 -19.92 21.61
C ARG A 277 -2.18 -18.81 21.60
N ILE A 278 -3.41 -19.18 21.98
CA ILE A 278 -4.54 -18.25 22.09
C ILE A 278 -4.64 -17.74 23.52
N HIS A 279 -4.75 -16.42 23.68
CA HIS A 279 -4.88 -15.73 24.97
C HIS A 279 -6.19 -14.94 24.97
N ALA A 280 -7.28 -15.61 25.36
CA ALA A 280 -8.62 -15.02 25.46
C ALA A 280 -8.84 -14.41 26.87
N ALA A 281 -8.95 -13.09 26.91
CA ALA A 281 -9.02 -12.33 28.16
C ALA A 281 -10.25 -12.62 29.03
N ASP A 282 -11.38 -12.98 28.43
CA ASP A 282 -12.63 -13.38 29.08
C ASP A 282 -12.56 -14.79 29.70
N GLU A 283 -11.69 -15.65 29.18
CA GLU A 283 -11.35 -16.97 29.74
C GLU A 283 -10.26 -16.89 30.82
N GLY A 284 -9.86 -15.69 31.23
CA GLY A 284 -8.79 -15.48 32.22
C GLY A 284 -7.38 -15.69 31.67
N GLN A 285 -7.21 -15.83 30.35
CA GLN A 285 -5.91 -16.04 29.71
C GLN A 285 -5.34 -14.70 29.21
N ARG A 286 -4.13 -14.36 29.63
CA ARG A 286 -3.38 -13.18 29.18
C ARG A 286 -1.97 -13.61 28.80
N ALA A 287 -1.48 -13.12 27.68
CA ALA A 287 -0.07 -13.28 27.34
C ALA A 287 0.76 -12.40 28.28
N ASP A 288 1.68 -13.01 29.01
CA ASP A 288 2.78 -12.29 29.63
C ASP A 288 3.81 -11.96 28.53
N LEU A 289 3.75 -10.74 28.01
CA LEU A 289 4.60 -10.34 26.88
C LEU A 289 6.11 -10.43 27.22
N ALA A 290 6.49 -10.20 28.48
CA ALA A 290 7.89 -10.34 28.89
C ALA A 290 8.33 -11.81 28.84
N GLN A 291 7.46 -12.72 29.28
CA GLN A 291 7.72 -14.16 29.16
C GLN A 291 7.70 -14.65 27.70
N VAL A 292 6.79 -14.12 26.88
CA VAL A 292 6.69 -14.47 25.45
C VAL A 292 7.97 -14.08 24.70
N LEU A 293 8.49 -12.88 24.95
CA LEU A 293 9.73 -12.41 24.34
C LEU A 293 10.94 -13.16 24.90
N GLY A 294 10.99 -13.39 26.22
CA GLY A 294 12.13 -14.01 26.87
C GLY A 294 13.37 -13.10 26.85
N ALA A 295 14.56 -13.71 26.80
CA ALA A 295 15.81 -12.97 26.71
C ALA A 295 16.09 -12.51 25.27
N PRO A 296 16.68 -11.32 25.06
CA PRO A 296 17.09 -10.86 23.74
C PRO A 296 17.94 -11.89 22.98
N ASP A 297 17.55 -12.16 21.74
CA ASP A 297 18.25 -13.07 20.82
C ASP A 297 18.42 -12.39 19.46
N ALA A 298 19.68 -12.20 19.03
CA ALA A 298 20.02 -11.55 17.77
C ALA A 298 19.56 -12.30 16.51
N ASN A 299 19.12 -13.54 16.63
CA ASN A 299 18.60 -14.33 15.52
C ASN A 299 17.06 -14.38 15.45
N THR A 300 16.37 -13.69 16.37
CA THR A 300 14.91 -13.71 16.48
C THR A 300 14.31 -12.39 16.00
N GLN A 301 13.43 -12.48 15.02
CA GLN A 301 12.61 -11.35 14.55
C GLN A 301 11.22 -11.39 15.21
N ILE A 302 10.71 -10.24 15.63
CA ILE A 302 9.42 -10.10 16.30
C ILE A 302 8.51 -9.28 15.41
N TYR A 303 7.37 -9.84 15.03
CA TYR A 303 6.36 -9.17 14.22
C TYR A 303 5.09 -9.03 15.05
N ALA A 304 4.65 -7.79 15.25
CA ALA A 304 3.46 -7.54 16.05
C ALA A 304 2.49 -6.56 15.40
N CYS A 305 1.20 -6.86 15.52
CA CYS A 305 0.14 -5.95 15.08
C CYS A 305 -1.06 -6.05 16.03
N GLY A 306 -1.57 -4.91 16.48
CA GLY A 306 -2.71 -4.86 17.39
C GLY A 306 -2.92 -3.48 18.03
N PRO A 307 -3.65 -3.42 19.16
CA PRO A 307 -3.96 -2.15 19.83
C PRO A 307 -2.71 -1.39 20.27
N ALA A 308 -2.75 -0.05 20.22
CA ALA A 308 -1.61 0.81 20.57
C ALA A 308 -0.95 0.45 21.91
N ARG A 309 -1.74 0.19 22.95
CA ARG A 309 -1.22 -0.24 24.27
C ARG A 309 -0.35 -1.50 24.24
N MET A 310 -0.63 -2.43 23.32
CA MET A 310 0.13 -3.67 23.18
C MET A 310 1.45 -3.39 22.45
N VAL A 311 1.39 -2.57 21.39
CA VAL A 311 2.56 -2.14 20.63
C VAL A 311 3.51 -1.33 21.52
N GLU A 312 3.01 -0.34 22.25
CA GLU A 312 3.79 0.47 23.20
C GLU A 312 4.46 -0.40 24.29
N ALA A 313 3.77 -1.43 24.79
CA ALA A 313 4.34 -2.37 25.75
C ALA A 313 5.45 -3.23 25.13
N LEU A 314 5.29 -3.69 23.88
CA LEU A 314 6.31 -4.43 23.16
C LEU A 314 7.53 -3.57 22.85
N GLU A 315 7.36 -2.33 22.43
CA GLU A 315 8.45 -1.38 22.21
C GLU A 315 9.27 -1.16 23.48
N ALA A 316 8.60 -0.98 24.63
CA ALA A 316 9.27 -0.83 25.91
C ALA A 316 10.06 -2.08 26.32
N LEU A 317 9.48 -3.28 26.11
CA LEU A 317 10.14 -4.55 26.41
C LEU A 317 11.28 -4.86 25.43
N CYS A 318 11.17 -4.42 24.18
CA CYS A 318 12.17 -4.59 23.14
C CYS A 318 13.28 -3.52 23.16
N ALA A 319 13.26 -2.58 24.10
CA ALA A 319 14.28 -1.54 24.22
C ALA A 319 15.70 -2.10 24.47
N THR A 320 15.81 -3.31 25.00
CA THR A 320 17.08 -4.02 25.22
C THR A 320 17.41 -5.05 24.13
N TRP A 321 16.51 -5.22 23.16
CA TRP A 321 16.73 -6.11 22.03
C TRP A 321 17.63 -5.45 20.99
N PRO A 322 18.29 -6.23 20.12
CA PRO A 322 19.02 -5.67 18.98
C PRO A 322 18.11 -4.76 18.15
N GLU A 323 18.71 -3.73 17.57
CA GLU A 323 18.03 -2.80 16.69
C GLU A 323 17.26 -3.54 15.59
N ASP A 324 16.07 -3.03 15.25
CA ASP A 324 15.15 -3.61 14.26
C ASP A 324 14.66 -5.05 14.52
N SER A 325 14.88 -5.62 15.72
CA SER A 325 14.32 -6.93 16.07
C SER A 325 12.79 -6.91 16.19
N LEU A 326 12.20 -5.77 16.52
CA LEU A 326 10.75 -5.58 16.61
C LEU A 326 10.25 -4.80 15.40
N ARG A 327 9.33 -5.41 14.65
CA ARG A 327 8.58 -4.78 13.56
C ARG A 327 7.11 -4.73 13.91
N VAL A 328 6.51 -3.56 13.72
CA VAL A 328 5.12 -3.30 14.10
C VAL A 328 4.34 -2.67 12.96
N GLU A 329 3.04 -2.97 12.90
CA GLU A 329 2.09 -2.26 12.04
C GLU A 329 0.99 -1.62 12.89
N HIS A 330 0.73 -0.33 12.65
CA HIS A 330 -0.28 0.46 13.34
C HIS A 330 -1.53 0.63 12.48
N PHE A 331 -2.71 0.30 13.03
CA PHE A 331 -4.00 0.49 12.33
C PHE A 331 -4.66 1.85 12.57
N SER A 332 -4.11 2.68 13.46
CA SER A 332 -4.66 3.98 13.82
C SER A 332 -3.57 5.03 14.03
N SER A 333 -3.78 6.24 13.52
CA SER A 333 -2.91 7.39 13.79
C SER A 333 -3.39 8.16 15.01
N LYS A 334 -2.45 8.74 15.75
CA LYS A 334 -2.74 9.78 16.76
C LYS A 334 -2.55 11.19 16.17
N LEU A 335 -2.14 11.32 14.90
CA LEU A 335 -1.94 12.61 14.26
C LEU A 335 -3.28 13.34 14.06
N GLY A 336 -3.34 14.58 14.53
CA GLY A 336 -4.41 15.52 14.20
C GLY A 336 -4.12 16.24 12.87
N THR A 337 -5.01 17.15 12.51
CA THR A 337 -4.76 18.11 11.42
C THR A 337 -3.57 19.01 11.75
N LEU A 338 -2.78 19.37 10.74
CA LEU A 338 -1.68 20.32 10.87
C LEU A 338 -2.20 21.61 11.52
N ASP A 339 -1.59 22.03 12.63
CA ASP A 339 -1.94 23.25 13.36
C ASP A 339 -0.86 24.31 13.11
N PRO A 340 -1.05 25.24 12.15
CA PRO A 340 -0.01 26.17 11.73
C PRO A 340 0.54 27.03 12.88
N SER A 341 -0.25 27.24 13.95
CA SER A 341 0.17 28.04 15.10
C SER A 341 1.28 27.39 15.92
N ARG A 342 1.46 26.08 15.76
CA ARG A 342 2.48 25.26 16.44
C ARG A 342 3.64 24.89 15.51
N GLU A 343 3.59 25.32 14.25
CA GLU A 343 4.57 24.96 13.24
C GLU A 343 5.51 26.11 12.90
N GLN A 344 6.71 25.74 12.46
CA GLN A 344 7.68 26.66 11.91
C GLN A 344 7.86 26.39 10.41
N PRO A 345 8.08 27.42 9.58
CA PRO A 345 8.53 27.22 8.21
C PRO A 345 9.90 26.55 8.21
N PHE A 346 10.22 25.85 7.12
CA PHE A 346 11.53 25.25 6.94
C PHE A 346 11.91 25.16 5.46
N THR A 347 13.22 25.11 5.21
CA THR A 347 13.76 25.00 3.84
C THR A 347 14.02 23.54 3.48
N VAL A 348 13.66 23.14 2.27
CA VAL A 348 14.00 21.83 1.71
C VAL A 348 14.81 21.99 0.41
N GLU A 349 15.99 21.37 0.38
CA GLU A 349 16.81 21.25 -0.84
C GLU A 349 16.58 19.87 -1.46
N LEU A 350 16.24 19.83 -2.74
CA LEU A 350 16.09 18.62 -3.53
C LEU A 350 17.38 18.43 -4.32
N LYS A 351 18.27 17.59 -3.81
CA LYS A 351 19.65 17.49 -4.29
C LYS A 351 19.72 16.96 -5.72
N ASP A 352 18.90 15.97 -6.05
CA ASP A 352 18.93 15.34 -7.37
C ASP A 352 18.26 16.27 -8.37
N SER A 353 17.21 16.99 -8.00
CA SER A 353 16.52 17.97 -8.87
C SER A 353 17.22 19.35 -8.94
N GLY A 354 18.13 19.66 -8.02
CA GLY A 354 18.80 20.97 -7.94
C GLY A 354 17.89 22.13 -7.52
N LEU A 355 16.77 21.83 -6.84
CA LEU A 355 15.78 22.81 -6.41
C LEU A 355 15.91 23.11 -4.91
N THR A 356 15.51 24.30 -4.50
CA THR A 356 15.32 24.65 -3.09
C THR A 356 13.95 25.28 -2.92
N LEU A 357 13.16 24.74 -2.00
CA LEU A 357 11.78 25.12 -1.73
C LEU A 357 11.63 25.54 -0.27
N GLU A 358 10.70 26.45 -0.01
CA GLU A 358 10.28 26.83 1.33
C GLU A 358 8.95 26.15 1.66
N VAL A 359 8.90 25.44 2.79
CA VAL A 359 7.69 24.79 3.30
C VAL A 359 7.09 25.69 4.38
N PRO A 360 5.94 26.34 4.14
CA PRO A 360 5.32 27.23 5.12
C PRO A 360 4.71 26.43 6.31
N PRO A 361 4.37 27.09 7.42
CA PRO A 361 3.82 26.43 8.61
C PRO A 361 2.43 25.79 8.37
N ASP A 362 1.68 26.28 7.39
CA ASP A 362 0.34 25.82 7.03
C ASP A 362 0.30 24.76 5.92
N GLN A 363 1.47 24.31 5.44
CA GLN A 363 1.56 23.26 4.43
C GLN A 363 2.46 22.11 4.88
N THR A 364 2.14 20.93 4.34
CA THR A 364 2.99 19.73 4.46
C THR A 364 4.08 19.76 3.40
N LEU A 365 5.19 19.06 3.65
CA LEU A 365 6.25 18.90 2.66
C LEU A 365 5.70 18.30 1.35
N LEU A 366 4.83 17.30 1.45
CA LEU A 366 4.17 16.67 0.31
C LEU A 366 3.41 17.69 -0.56
N ALA A 367 2.65 18.60 0.05
CA ALA A 367 1.91 19.63 -0.68
C ALA A 367 2.87 20.58 -1.42
N THR A 368 3.97 20.99 -0.77
CA THR A 368 4.99 21.85 -1.37
C THR A 368 5.71 21.17 -2.54
N LEU A 369 6.06 19.87 -2.41
CA LEU A 369 6.69 19.09 -3.50
C LEU A 369 5.77 18.99 -4.72
N ARG A 370 4.48 18.69 -4.51
CA ARG A 370 3.49 18.63 -5.58
C ARG A 370 3.29 19.97 -6.28
N ALA A 371 3.26 21.07 -5.53
CA ALA A 371 3.18 22.41 -6.11
C ALA A 371 4.37 22.74 -7.02
N ALA A 372 5.53 22.12 -6.78
CA ALA A 372 6.73 22.23 -7.60
C ALA A 372 6.81 21.19 -8.75
N ASN A 373 5.74 20.41 -9.00
CA ASN A 373 5.72 19.28 -9.94
C ASN A 373 6.75 18.18 -9.63
N ILE A 374 7.14 18.06 -8.36
CA ILE A 374 7.90 16.91 -7.87
C ILE A 374 6.91 15.83 -7.49
N ASP A 375 6.99 14.73 -8.21
CA ASP A 375 6.10 13.60 -8.03
C ASP A 375 6.50 12.84 -6.76
N VAL A 376 5.58 12.77 -5.80
CA VAL A 376 5.69 11.94 -4.60
C VAL A 376 4.34 11.25 -4.37
N GLN A 377 4.41 9.93 -4.23
CA GLN A 377 3.25 9.08 -3.97
C GLN A 377 2.63 9.41 -2.61
N SER A 378 1.31 9.30 -2.48
CA SER A 378 0.62 9.40 -1.19
C SER A 378 -0.75 8.74 -1.22
N ASP A 379 -1.20 8.30 -0.06
CA ASP A 379 -2.56 7.74 0.11
C ASP A 379 -3.26 8.25 1.37
N CYS A 380 -2.79 7.87 2.57
CA CYS A 380 -3.52 8.20 3.80
C CYS A 380 -3.40 9.68 4.22
N GLU A 381 -2.27 10.31 3.90
CA GLU A 381 -1.87 11.66 4.33
C GLU A 381 -1.99 11.94 5.85
N GLU A 382 -2.05 10.89 6.67
CA GLU A 382 -2.16 10.94 8.14
C GLU A 382 -1.04 10.14 8.84
N GLY A 383 0.07 9.89 8.13
CA GLY A 383 1.30 9.27 8.67
C GLY A 383 1.21 7.78 8.98
N LEU A 384 0.24 7.06 8.39
CA LEU A 384 -0.02 5.63 8.66
C LEU A 384 0.51 4.69 7.59
N CYS A 385 0.35 5.05 6.32
CA CYS A 385 0.58 4.10 5.23
C CYS A 385 2.02 4.05 4.75
N GLY A 386 2.86 5.06 5.02
CA GLY A 386 4.24 5.09 4.54
C GLY A 386 4.44 5.39 3.04
N SER A 387 3.37 5.51 2.24
CA SER A 387 3.49 5.69 0.78
C SER A 387 4.09 7.03 0.33
N CYS A 388 4.25 7.99 1.25
CA CYS A 388 4.87 9.30 0.99
C CYS A 388 6.30 9.42 1.52
N GLU A 389 6.96 8.28 1.72
CA GLU A 389 8.33 8.23 2.17
C GLU A 389 9.29 8.88 1.16
N VAL A 390 10.18 9.72 1.65
CA VAL A 390 11.24 10.36 0.88
C VAL A 390 12.59 10.15 1.59
N ARG A 391 13.66 10.05 0.81
CA ARG A 391 15.01 9.86 1.33
C ARG A 391 15.61 11.19 1.79
N VAL A 392 16.12 11.23 3.02
CA VAL A 392 16.84 12.38 3.59
C VAL A 392 18.35 12.14 3.50
N LEU A 393 19.08 13.14 3.03
CA LEU A 393 20.54 13.13 2.88
C LEU A 393 21.25 13.95 3.96
N ALA A 394 20.58 14.98 4.49
CA ALA A 394 21.07 15.80 5.59
C ALA A 394 19.92 16.58 6.25
N GLY A 395 20.12 16.98 7.51
CA GLY A 395 19.13 17.71 8.33
C GLY A 395 18.50 16.84 9.40
N GLU A 396 17.98 17.47 10.46
CA GLU A 396 17.26 16.79 11.54
C GLU A 396 15.76 16.78 11.26
N ILE A 397 15.12 15.63 11.44
CA ILE A 397 13.70 15.43 11.12
C ILE A 397 12.87 15.45 12.41
N ASP A 398 11.77 16.21 12.40
CA ASP A 398 10.66 16.06 13.35
C ASP A 398 9.72 14.96 12.83
N HIS A 399 9.98 13.71 13.25
CA HIS A 399 9.22 12.54 12.83
C HIS A 399 7.84 12.50 13.46
N ARG A 400 6.81 12.48 12.62
CA ARG A 400 5.41 12.49 13.06
C ARG A 400 4.63 11.23 12.68
N ASP A 401 5.17 10.45 11.76
CA ASP A 401 4.58 9.20 11.32
C ASP A 401 4.57 8.13 12.43
N VAL A 402 3.84 7.04 12.17
CA VAL A 402 3.84 5.82 12.99
C VAL A 402 4.32 4.62 12.18
N VAL A 403 5.14 4.86 11.15
CA VAL A 403 5.62 3.84 10.22
C VAL A 403 7.05 3.46 10.56
N LEU A 404 7.92 4.46 10.76
CA LEU A 404 9.34 4.23 10.99
C LEU A 404 9.60 3.73 12.41
N THR A 405 10.46 2.72 12.53
CA THR A 405 10.99 2.23 13.81
C THR A 405 11.82 3.31 14.49
N ARG A 406 12.13 3.10 15.77
CA ARG A 406 13.02 4.02 16.50
C ARG A 406 14.40 4.15 15.83
N GLY A 407 15.02 3.03 15.46
CA GLY A 407 16.32 3.02 14.77
C GLY A 407 16.26 3.75 13.43
N GLU A 408 15.19 3.52 12.66
CA GLU A 408 14.96 4.21 11.38
C GLU A 408 14.79 5.74 11.55
N ARG A 409 14.13 6.20 12.64
CA ARG A 409 14.02 7.62 12.97
C ARG A 409 15.36 8.22 13.43
N GLU A 410 16.11 7.50 14.27
CA GLU A 410 17.42 7.94 14.76
C GLU A 410 18.42 8.06 13.59
N ALA A 411 18.33 7.18 12.59
CA ALA A 411 19.15 7.23 11.37
C ALA A 411 18.92 8.48 10.51
N ASN A 412 17.80 9.21 10.69
CA ASN A 412 17.47 10.47 10.01
C ASN A 412 17.65 10.44 8.47
N ASN A 413 17.39 9.29 7.82
CA ASN A 413 17.63 9.10 6.39
C ASN A 413 16.34 8.83 5.58
N ARG A 414 15.19 8.73 6.25
CA ARG A 414 13.86 8.48 5.68
C ARG A 414 12.85 9.39 6.36
N MET A 415 11.92 9.97 5.60
CA MET A 415 10.94 10.93 6.12
C MET A 415 9.59 10.74 5.44
N MET A 416 8.49 10.77 6.19
CA MET A 416 7.14 10.76 5.62
C MET A 416 6.70 12.19 5.28
N ALA A 417 6.67 12.52 3.99
CA ALA A 417 6.45 13.89 3.52
C ALA A 417 5.04 14.45 3.84
N CYS A 418 4.05 13.59 4.09
CA CYS A 418 2.69 14.04 4.37
C CYS A 418 2.52 14.63 5.78
N CYS A 419 3.41 14.33 6.73
CA CYS A 419 3.22 14.71 8.13
C CYS A 419 4.49 15.20 8.82
N SER A 420 5.65 14.60 8.54
CA SER A 420 6.90 14.96 9.20
C SER A 420 7.40 16.33 8.74
N ARG A 421 8.20 16.99 9.58
CA ARG A 421 8.75 18.35 9.31
C ARG A 421 10.25 18.41 9.60
N ALA A 422 10.89 19.54 9.35
CA ALA A 422 12.24 19.78 9.85
C ALA A 422 12.21 20.11 11.34
N ALA A 423 13.16 19.56 12.09
CA ALA A 423 13.34 19.93 13.49
C ALA A 423 13.73 21.41 13.60
N LYS A 424 13.06 22.15 14.49
CA LYS A 424 13.36 23.55 14.85
C LYS A 424 13.42 24.52 13.65
N GLY A 425 12.60 24.29 12.61
CA GLY A 425 12.57 25.14 11.42
C GLY A 425 13.87 25.14 10.62
N GLY A 426 14.66 24.06 10.73
CA GLY A 426 15.96 23.91 10.07
C GLY A 426 15.88 23.67 8.57
N LYS A 427 16.99 23.21 7.98
CA LYS A 427 17.05 22.82 6.57
C LYS A 427 17.14 21.30 6.44
N ILE A 428 16.35 20.72 5.55
CA ILE A 428 16.46 19.31 5.14
C ILE A 428 16.97 19.24 3.70
N VAL A 429 17.84 18.27 3.42
CA VAL A 429 18.29 17.92 2.06
C VAL A 429 17.71 16.55 1.70
N LEU A 430 16.96 16.46 0.62
CA LEU A 430 16.34 15.23 0.12
C LEU A 430 17.09 14.68 -1.09
N GLY A 431 17.05 13.37 -1.26
CA GLY A 431 17.47 12.67 -2.48
C GLY A 431 16.35 12.64 -3.52
N LEU A 432 15.83 13.82 -3.84
CA LEU A 432 14.78 14.08 -4.83
C LEU A 432 15.27 15.10 -5.86
#